data_AF-A0A2R4NVE9-F1
#
_entry.id   AF-A0A2R4NVE9-F1
#
_cell.length_a   1.000
_cell.length_b   1.000
_cell.length_c   1.000
_cell.angle_alpha   90.00
_cell.angle_beta   90.00
_cell.angle_gamma   90.00
#
_symmetry.space_group_name_H-M   'P 1'
#
loop_
_entity.id
_entity.type
_entity.pdbx_description
1 polymer ?
#
loop_
_entity_poly.entity_id
_entity_poly.type
_entity_poly.pdbx_seq_one_letter_code
_entity_poly.pdbx_strand_id
1 'polypeptide(L)'
;MLSAFKLSNNRLSRLELDESDDLTTSLWVDLVEPEEGERERVQCELGQSLATRPELDDIEASARFFEDEDGLHIHSFFYYEDAEDHAGNSTVAFTIRDGRLYTLRERELPAFRLYRMRARNQTLVDGNAYELLLDLFETKIEQLADEIENIYSDLEALSRVIMEGQQGDEYDAALSTLAEQEDIGWKVRLCLMDTQRALNFLVRKARLPSGQLEQAREVLRDIESLLPHNESLFQKVNFLMQAAMGFINIEQNRIIKIFSVVSVVFLPPTLVASSYGMNFEFMPELRWSFGYPGAISLMIIAGLAPYLYFKRKNWL
;
A
#
# COMPACT_ATOMS: atom_id res chain seq x y z
N MET A 1 11.08 19.96 17.08
CA MET A 1 10.39 21.24 16.75
C MET A 1 9.04 21.31 17.43
N LEU A 2 8.94 22.21 18.40
CA LEU A 2 7.74 22.50 19.18
C LEU A 2 6.97 23.70 18.58
N SER A 3 5.65 23.58 18.48
CA SER A 3 4.74 24.66 18.10
C SER A 3 3.54 24.68 19.03
N ALA A 4 3.16 25.86 19.53
CA ALA A 4 2.00 25.99 20.39
C ALA A 4 0.95 26.93 19.75
N PHE A 5 -0.32 26.63 19.98
CA PHE A 5 -1.44 27.37 19.42
C PHE A 5 -2.42 27.75 20.53
N LYS A 6 -2.82 29.02 20.54
CA LYS A 6 -3.86 29.54 21.41
C LYS A 6 -5.15 29.76 20.64
N LEU A 7 -6.26 29.64 21.34
CA LEU A 7 -7.58 29.96 20.82
C LEU A 7 -7.89 31.44 21.10
N SER A 8 -8.25 32.19 20.06
CA SER A 8 -8.72 33.57 20.17
C SER A 8 -9.93 33.77 19.26
N ASN A 9 -11.10 34.09 19.83
CA ASN A 9 -12.37 34.18 19.09
C ASN A 9 -12.65 32.95 18.22
N ASN A 10 -12.46 31.76 18.81
CA ASN A 10 -12.55 30.47 18.12
C ASN A 10 -11.61 30.29 16.93
N ARG A 11 -10.57 31.13 16.77
CA ARG A 11 -9.53 30.94 15.76
C ARG A 11 -8.26 30.46 16.41
N LEU A 12 -7.62 29.46 15.80
CA LEU A 12 -6.29 29.03 16.20
C LEU A 12 -5.27 30.05 15.71
N SER A 13 -4.48 30.57 16.64
CA SER A 13 -3.33 31.43 16.34
C SER A 13 -2.08 30.78 16.93
N ARG A 14 -1.02 30.73 16.11
CA ARG A 14 0.28 30.22 16.57
C ARG A 14 0.87 31.21 17.58
N LEU A 15 1.40 30.69 18.67
CA LEU A 15 2.19 31.45 19.62
C LEU A 15 3.60 31.63 19.05
N GLU A 16 4.11 32.86 19.10
CA GLU A 16 5.53 33.13 18.85
C GLU A 16 6.28 32.74 20.12
N LEU A 17 6.92 31.57 20.08
CA LEU A 17 7.60 31.00 21.24
C LEU A 17 8.98 31.65 21.37
N ASP A 18 9.03 32.87 21.89
CA ASP A 18 10.26 33.44 22.43
C ASP A 18 10.58 32.77 23.79
N GLU A 19 11.82 32.89 24.29
CA GLU A 19 12.30 32.24 25.53
C GLU A 19 11.47 32.57 26.79
N SER A 20 10.59 33.58 26.75
CA SER A 20 9.80 34.06 27.89
C SER A 20 8.29 33.80 27.82
N ASP A 21 7.77 33.28 26.71
CA ASP A 21 6.31 33.10 26.54
C ASP A 21 5.85 31.75 27.10
N ASP A 22 4.84 31.82 27.98
CA ASP A 22 4.32 30.71 28.76
C ASP A 22 3.37 29.82 27.94
N LEU A 23 3.68 28.52 27.87
CA LEU A 23 2.85 27.52 27.19
C LEU A 23 1.47 27.33 27.84
N THR A 24 1.25 27.80 29.08
CA THR A 24 -0.01 27.57 29.83
C THR A 24 -1.26 28.07 29.11
N THR A 25 -1.15 29.06 28.23
CA THR A 25 -2.29 29.62 27.47
C THR A 25 -2.61 28.85 26.18
N SER A 26 -1.79 27.85 25.83
CA SER A 26 -2.01 27.05 24.63
C SER A 26 -3.21 26.10 24.80
N LEU A 27 -3.99 25.96 23.72
CA LEU A 27 -5.01 24.91 23.58
C LEU A 27 -4.40 23.66 22.94
N TRP A 28 -3.42 23.84 22.05
CA TRP A 28 -2.77 22.78 21.30
C TRP A 28 -1.26 22.96 21.28
N VAL A 29 -0.54 21.92 21.71
CA VAL A 29 0.92 21.83 21.64
C VAL A 29 1.28 20.73 20.65
N ASP A 30 1.93 21.12 19.56
CA ASP A 30 2.30 20.29 18.44
C ASP A 30 3.82 20.05 18.40
N LEU A 31 4.24 18.80 18.55
CA LEU A 31 5.65 18.39 18.60
C LEU A 31 6.00 17.45 17.44
N VAL A 32 7.01 17.85 16.66
CA VAL A 32 7.63 17.04 15.62
C VAL A 32 9.06 16.77 16.00
N GLU A 33 9.43 15.50 16.18
CA GLU A 33 10.79 15.09 16.56
C GLU A 33 11.37 16.00 17.65
N PRO A 34 10.74 16.09 18.84
CA PRO A 34 11.17 17.05 19.83
C PRO A 34 12.52 16.68 20.42
N GLU A 35 13.39 17.67 20.53
CA GLU A 35 14.67 17.53 21.24
C GLU A 35 14.44 17.38 22.76
N GLU A 36 15.40 16.84 23.50
CA GLU A 36 15.27 16.63 24.96
C GLU A 36 14.89 17.93 25.69
N GLY A 37 15.46 19.07 25.31
CA GLY A 37 15.11 20.36 25.89
C GLY A 37 13.66 20.80 25.63
N GLU A 38 13.09 20.48 24.46
CA GLU A 38 11.67 20.75 24.17
C GLU A 38 10.76 19.85 25.01
N ARG A 39 11.15 18.59 25.23
CA ARG A 39 10.41 17.65 26.08
C ARG A 39 10.43 18.09 27.54
N GLU A 40 11.61 18.47 28.04
CA GLU A 40 11.77 19.02 29.40
C GLU A 40 10.94 20.29 29.60
N ARG A 41 10.91 21.19 28.60
CA ARG A 41 10.09 22.39 28.65
C ARG A 41 8.60 22.08 28.82
N VAL A 42 8.06 21.15 28.03
CA VAL A 42 6.65 20.71 28.16
C VAL A 42 6.40 20.10 29.54
N GLN A 43 7.31 19.27 30.03
CA GLN A 43 7.19 18.66 31.35
C GLN A 43 7.25 19.69 32.49
N CYS A 44 8.11 20.69 32.39
CA CYS A 44 8.28 21.72 33.42
C CYS A 44 7.15 22.77 33.43
N GLU A 45 6.73 23.25 32.26
CA GLU A 45 5.70 24.31 32.15
C GLU A 45 4.28 23.76 32.26
N LEU A 46 4.02 22.57 31.69
CA LEU A 46 2.67 22.02 31.56
C LEU A 46 2.46 20.75 32.40
N GLY A 47 3.49 20.21 33.03
CA GLY A 47 3.40 19.00 33.84
C GLY A 47 3.20 17.72 33.02
N GLN A 48 3.27 17.79 31.68
CA GLN A 48 2.95 16.67 30.80
C GLN A 48 4.20 15.86 30.42
N SER A 49 4.18 14.57 30.72
CA SER A 49 5.15 13.62 30.19
C SER A 49 4.78 13.23 28.76
N LEU A 50 5.76 13.28 27.86
CA LEU A 50 5.58 12.95 26.45
C LEU A 50 5.99 11.51 26.17
N ALA A 51 5.14 10.77 25.43
CA ALA A 51 5.38 9.37 25.07
C ALA A 51 6.76 9.14 24.42
N THR A 52 7.44 8.09 24.84
CA THR A 52 8.76 7.70 24.33
C THR A 52 8.65 6.94 23.01
N ARG A 53 9.74 6.88 22.22
CA ARG A 53 9.71 6.15 20.94
C ARG A 53 9.24 4.69 21.07
N PRO A 54 9.71 3.89 22.06
CA PRO A 54 9.21 2.54 22.24
C PRO A 54 7.70 2.45 22.48
N GLU A 55 7.11 3.41 23.19
CA GLU A 55 5.66 3.46 23.43
C GLU A 55 4.87 3.82 22.16
N LEU A 56 5.46 4.57 21.23
CA LEU A 56 4.86 4.88 19.92
C LEU A 56 4.88 3.68 18.96
N ASP A 57 5.86 2.80 19.13
CA ASP A 57 6.04 1.58 18.34
C ASP A 57 5.15 0.43 18.84
N ASP A 58 4.56 0.55 20.02
CA ASP A 58 3.68 -0.47 20.58
C ASP A 58 2.40 -0.67 19.74
N ILE A 59 2.11 -1.94 19.47
CA ILE A 59 1.01 -2.39 18.61
C ILE A 59 -0.21 -2.82 19.44
N GLU A 60 -0.02 -3.10 20.73
CA GLU A 60 -1.09 -3.59 21.59
C GLU A 60 -2.17 -2.52 21.80
N ALA A 61 -3.45 -2.88 21.62
CA ALA A 61 -4.55 -1.92 21.71
C ALA A 61 -4.65 -1.25 23.10
N SER A 62 -4.28 -1.96 24.16
CA SER A 62 -4.20 -1.45 25.54
C SER A 62 -3.09 -0.39 25.72
N ALA A 63 -2.01 -0.49 24.94
CA ALA A 63 -0.90 0.47 24.92
C ALA A 63 -1.16 1.65 23.97
N ARG A 64 -2.16 1.55 23.09
CA ARG A 64 -2.50 2.61 22.12
C ARG A 64 -3.68 3.48 22.55
N PHE A 65 -4.61 2.97 23.36
CA PHE A 65 -5.81 3.70 23.79
C PHE A 65 -6.06 3.49 25.28
N PHE A 66 -5.72 4.47 26.10
CA PHE A 66 -5.83 4.37 27.56
C PHE A 66 -6.06 5.73 28.22
N GLU A 67 -6.43 5.70 29.49
CA GLU A 67 -6.59 6.88 30.33
C GLU A 67 -5.85 6.62 31.65
N ASP A 68 -4.98 7.54 32.05
CA ASP A 68 -4.18 7.47 33.27
C ASP A 68 -4.15 8.83 34.00
N GLU A 69 -3.19 9.02 34.91
CA GLU A 69 -3.05 10.27 35.68
C GLU A 69 -2.63 11.47 34.81
N ASP A 70 -1.99 11.22 33.66
CA ASP A 70 -1.56 12.21 32.70
C ASP A 70 -2.61 12.47 31.61
N GLY A 71 -3.80 11.87 31.73
CA GLY A 71 -4.97 12.17 30.93
C GLY A 71 -5.34 11.06 29.94
N LEU A 72 -5.95 11.46 28.84
CA LEU A 72 -6.43 10.56 27.79
C LEU A 72 -5.38 10.41 26.70
N HIS A 73 -4.95 9.19 26.42
CA HIS A 73 -3.91 8.88 25.43
C HIS A 73 -4.46 8.07 24.25
N ILE A 74 -4.14 8.52 23.04
CA ILE A 74 -4.56 7.90 21.79
C ILE A 74 -3.37 7.89 20.83
N HIS A 75 -2.87 6.71 20.51
CA HIS A 75 -1.84 6.52 19.50
C HIS A 75 -2.53 6.04 18.22
N SER A 76 -2.44 6.84 17.16
CA SER A 76 -3.07 6.50 15.89
C SER A 76 -2.15 6.61 14.69
N PHE A 77 -2.27 5.68 13.75
CA PHE A 77 -1.48 5.68 12.51
C PHE A 77 -1.94 6.74 11.54
N PHE A 78 -1.03 7.52 10.98
CA PHE A 78 -1.30 8.47 9.91
C PHE A 78 -0.52 8.06 8.66
N TYR A 79 -1.22 8.03 7.54
CA TYR A 79 -0.64 7.76 6.23
C TYR A 79 0.20 8.94 5.75
N TYR A 80 1.34 8.65 5.17
CA TYR A 80 2.19 9.61 4.47
C TYR A 80 2.82 8.95 3.26
N GLU A 81 3.28 9.81 2.35
CA GLU A 81 4.18 9.46 1.27
C GLU A 81 5.38 10.42 1.38
N ASP A 82 6.59 9.89 1.31
CA ASP A 82 7.80 10.70 1.40
C ASP A 82 8.26 11.24 0.03
N ALA A 83 9.39 11.93 0.00
CA ALA A 83 9.88 12.57 -1.22
C ALA A 83 10.41 11.58 -2.28
N GLU A 84 10.54 10.29 -1.92
CA GLU A 84 10.94 9.20 -2.80
C GLU A 84 9.73 8.35 -3.20
N ASP A 85 8.51 8.87 -3.03
CA ASP A 85 7.24 8.21 -3.29
C ASP A 85 7.07 6.91 -2.47
N HIS A 86 7.74 6.83 -1.31
CA HIS A 86 7.54 5.71 -0.40
C HIS A 86 6.36 6.00 0.54
N ALA A 87 5.28 5.26 0.32
CA ALA A 87 4.13 5.26 1.21
C ALA A 87 4.48 4.62 2.57
N GLY A 88 3.91 5.14 3.66
CA GLY A 88 4.13 4.60 4.99
C GLY A 88 3.08 5.07 5.99
N ASN A 89 3.08 4.43 7.16
CA ASN A 89 2.27 4.84 8.30
C ASN A 89 3.21 5.30 9.42
N SER A 90 2.89 6.45 10.04
CA SER A 90 3.58 6.95 11.23
C SER A 90 2.59 6.98 12.38
N THR A 91 2.99 6.52 13.56
CA THR A 91 2.19 6.74 14.77
C THR A 91 2.23 8.23 15.15
N VAL A 92 1.06 8.77 15.49
CA VAL A 92 0.91 10.05 16.16
C VAL A 92 0.31 9.78 17.54
N ALA A 93 1.00 10.22 18.59
CA ALA A 93 0.45 10.22 19.93
C ALA A 93 -0.32 11.51 20.19
N PHE A 94 -1.58 11.35 20.57
CA PHE A 94 -2.44 12.40 21.05
C PHE A 94 -2.63 12.21 22.54
N THR A 95 -2.38 13.27 23.32
CA THR A 95 -2.70 13.29 24.74
C THR A 95 -3.65 14.45 25.01
N ILE A 96 -4.74 14.22 25.74
CA ILE A 96 -5.63 15.29 26.22
C ILE A 96 -5.57 15.34 27.73
N ARG A 97 -5.13 16.49 28.26
CA ARG A 97 -5.05 16.77 29.69
C ARG A 97 -5.41 18.22 29.97
N ASP A 98 -6.20 18.45 31.02
CA ASP A 98 -6.63 19.78 31.46
C ASP A 98 -7.22 20.66 30.33
N GLY A 99 -7.94 20.02 29.40
CA GLY A 99 -8.56 20.69 28.26
C GLY A 99 -7.59 21.10 27.14
N ARG A 100 -6.34 20.66 27.18
CA ARG A 100 -5.32 20.89 26.13
C ARG A 100 -5.05 19.62 25.33
N LEU A 101 -4.76 19.80 24.05
CA LEU A 101 -4.31 18.74 23.14
C LEU A 101 -2.79 18.78 23.00
N TYR A 102 -2.13 17.65 23.17
CA TYR A 102 -0.74 17.44 22.83
C TYR A 102 -0.67 16.47 21.65
N THR A 103 0.11 16.81 20.64
CA THR A 103 0.39 15.92 19.50
C THR A 103 1.89 15.69 19.38
N LEU A 104 2.30 14.43 19.33
CA LEU A 104 3.69 14.03 19.19
C LEU A 104 3.83 13.10 17.98
N ARG A 105 4.78 13.42 17.09
CA ARG A 105 5.10 12.60 15.92
C ARG A 105 6.58 12.69 15.54
N GLU A 106 7.05 11.70 14.80
CA GLU A 106 8.44 11.60 14.33
C GLU A 106 8.68 12.21 12.95
N ARG A 107 7.65 12.74 12.29
CA ARG A 107 7.80 13.42 11.00
C ARG A 107 6.65 14.36 10.72
N GLU A 108 6.83 15.27 9.78
CA GLU A 108 5.71 16.04 9.27
C GLU A 108 4.76 15.19 8.44
N LEU A 109 3.46 15.40 8.63
CA LEU A 109 2.40 14.59 8.02
C LEU A 109 1.48 15.46 7.14
N PRO A 110 1.02 14.96 5.98
CA PRO A 110 0.17 15.73 5.08
C PRO A 110 -1.12 16.23 5.75
N ALA A 111 -1.83 15.37 6.49
CA ALA A 111 -3.05 15.75 7.22
C ALA A 111 -2.83 16.93 8.19
N PHE A 112 -1.73 16.93 8.94
CA PHE A 112 -1.39 18.02 9.87
C PHE A 112 -1.09 19.32 9.13
N ARG A 113 -0.35 19.25 8.03
CA ARG A 113 -0.05 20.42 7.18
C ARG A 113 -1.33 21.00 6.58
N LEU A 114 -2.22 20.15 6.07
CA LEU A 114 -3.50 20.52 5.49
C LEU A 114 -4.42 21.15 6.53
N TYR A 115 -4.54 20.54 7.71
CA TYR A 115 -5.33 21.07 8.81
C TYR A 115 -4.82 22.44 9.26
N ARG A 116 -3.50 22.59 9.51
CA ARG A 116 -2.90 23.88 9.90
C ARG A 116 -3.16 24.97 8.86
N MET A 117 -3.16 24.63 7.57
CA MET A 117 -3.49 25.58 6.50
C MET A 117 -4.97 26.02 6.57
N ARG A 118 -5.89 25.07 6.76
CA ARG A 118 -7.35 25.32 6.85
C ARG A 118 -7.72 26.10 8.13
N ALA A 119 -7.16 25.70 9.27
CA ALA A 119 -7.41 26.30 10.59
C ALA A 119 -7.01 27.79 10.69
N ARG A 120 -6.11 28.28 9.80
CA ARG A 120 -5.80 29.71 9.71
C ARG A 120 -6.99 30.56 9.26
N ASN A 121 -7.87 29.99 8.45
CA ASN A 121 -8.99 30.69 7.83
C ASN A 121 -10.34 30.31 8.43
N GLN A 122 -10.44 29.13 9.06
CA GLN A 122 -11.64 28.62 9.70
C GLN A 122 -11.70 28.96 11.19
N THR A 123 -12.91 28.93 11.74
CA THR A 123 -13.17 29.04 13.17
C THR A 123 -13.65 27.70 13.68
N LEU A 124 -13.17 27.31 14.85
CA LEU A 124 -13.73 26.21 15.61
C LEU A 124 -15.17 26.56 16.04
N VAL A 125 -16.03 25.56 16.04
CA VAL A 125 -17.42 25.66 16.46
C VAL A 125 -17.49 25.77 17.98
N ASP A 126 -16.92 24.79 18.68
CA ASP A 126 -16.98 24.69 20.14
C ASP A 126 -15.68 25.16 20.83
N GLY A 127 -14.56 25.17 20.12
CA GLY A 127 -13.28 25.70 20.58
C GLY A 127 -12.61 24.87 21.67
N ASN A 128 -12.62 23.54 21.56
CA ASN A 128 -12.03 22.65 22.57
C ASN A 128 -11.04 21.62 21.97
N ALA A 129 -10.24 20.99 22.84
CA ALA A 129 -9.22 20.03 22.44
C ALA A 129 -9.77 18.78 21.73
N TYR A 130 -10.98 18.34 22.05
CA TYR A 130 -11.62 17.20 21.39
C TYR A 130 -12.04 17.54 19.96
N GLU A 131 -12.52 18.76 19.72
CA GLU A 131 -12.81 19.25 18.37
C GLU A 131 -11.54 19.24 17.51
N LEU A 132 -10.42 19.76 18.02
CA LEU A 132 -9.13 19.72 17.31
C LEU A 132 -8.68 18.30 16.95
N LEU A 133 -8.81 17.36 17.90
CA LEU A 133 -8.49 15.96 17.69
C LEU A 133 -9.35 15.35 16.58
N LEU A 134 -10.67 15.61 16.63
CA LEU A 134 -11.62 15.06 15.67
C LEU A 134 -11.48 15.71 14.29
N ASP A 135 -11.20 17.00 14.20
CA ASP A 135 -10.91 17.68 12.93
C ASP A 135 -9.64 17.10 12.26
N LEU A 136 -8.61 16.75 13.05
CA LEU A 136 -7.42 16.08 12.55
C LEU A 136 -7.73 14.67 12.04
N PHE A 137 -8.62 13.94 12.72
CA PHE A 137 -9.11 12.65 12.23
C PHE A 137 -9.97 12.80 10.96
N GLU A 138 -10.84 13.80 10.88
CA GLU A 138 -11.63 14.10 9.68
C GLU A 138 -10.72 14.41 8.49
N THR A 139 -9.75 15.31 8.67
CA THR A 139 -8.75 15.64 7.64
C THR A 139 -7.95 14.41 7.19
N LYS A 140 -7.64 13.50 8.13
CA LYS A 140 -7.01 12.22 7.82
C LYS A 140 -7.93 11.31 7.02
N ILE A 141 -9.21 11.18 7.38
CA ILE A 141 -10.15 10.33 6.66
C ILE A 141 -10.39 10.84 5.24
N GLU A 142 -10.48 12.15 5.04
CA GLU A 142 -10.49 12.76 3.70
C GLU A 142 -9.27 12.34 2.89
N GLN A 143 -8.07 12.48 3.45
CA GLN A 143 -6.83 12.06 2.78
C GLN A 143 -6.88 10.57 2.40
N LEU A 144 -7.31 9.69 3.31
CA LEU A 144 -7.39 8.25 3.02
C LEU A 144 -8.45 7.92 1.95
N ALA A 145 -9.52 8.70 1.84
CA ALA A 145 -10.50 8.56 0.77
C ALA A 145 -9.90 8.93 -0.59
N ASP A 146 -9.13 10.02 -0.66
CA ASP A 146 -8.41 10.42 -1.87
C ASP A 146 -7.43 9.31 -2.31
N GLU A 147 -6.70 8.71 -1.37
CA GLU A 147 -5.79 7.58 -1.69
C GLU A 147 -6.53 6.36 -2.24
N ILE A 148 -7.70 6.03 -1.70
CA ILE A 148 -8.54 4.94 -2.24
C ILE A 148 -8.93 5.22 -3.69
N GLU A 149 -9.27 6.46 -4.03
CA GLU A 149 -9.62 6.86 -5.40
C GLU A 149 -8.41 6.81 -6.35
N ASN A 150 -7.23 7.20 -5.88
CA ASN A 150 -5.98 7.08 -6.63
C ASN A 150 -5.68 5.61 -6.97
N ILE A 151 -5.74 4.73 -5.96
CA ILE A 151 -5.53 3.28 -6.17
C ILE A 151 -6.54 2.72 -7.18
N TYR A 152 -7.81 3.11 -7.11
CA TYR A 152 -8.81 2.68 -8.11
C TYR A 152 -8.42 3.07 -9.54
N SER A 153 -7.94 4.31 -9.70
CA SER A 153 -7.53 4.85 -11.00
C SER A 153 -6.31 4.09 -11.55
N ASP A 154 -5.34 3.81 -10.69
CA ASP A 154 -4.13 3.06 -11.06
C ASP A 154 -4.46 1.60 -11.41
N LEU A 155 -5.28 0.92 -10.60
CA LEU A 155 -5.72 -0.44 -10.89
C LEU A 155 -6.48 -0.56 -12.21
N GLU A 156 -7.25 0.47 -12.60
CA GLU A 156 -7.93 0.49 -13.90
C GLU A 156 -6.95 0.64 -15.06
N ALA A 157 -5.90 1.45 -14.90
CA ALA A 157 -4.81 1.56 -15.88
C ALA A 157 -4.05 0.22 -16.02
N LEU A 158 -3.64 -0.37 -14.89
CA LEU A 158 -2.97 -1.68 -14.84
C LEU A 158 -3.84 -2.79 -15.43
N SER A 159 -5.15 -2.73 -15.20
CA SER A 159 -6.10 -3.69 -15.78
C SER A 159 -6.05 -3.73 -17.30
N ARG A 160 -5.77 -2.60 -17.98
CA ARG A 160 -5.70 -2.58 -19.45
C ARG A 160 -4.46 -3.32 -19.93
N VAL A 161 -3.30 -2.99 -19.35
CA VAL A 161 -2.01 -3.62 -19.68
C VAL A 161 -2.03 -5.13 -19.43
N ILE A 162 -2.50 -5.55 -18.25
CA ILE A 162 -2.52 -6.97 -17.88
C ILE A 162 -3.47 -7.77 -18.79
N MET A 163 -4.61 -7.19 -19.17
CA MET A 163 -5.63 -7.86 -19.99
C MET A 163 -5.27 -7.95 -21.48
N GLU A 164 -4.38 -7.08 -21.99
CA GLU A 164 -3.80 -7.25 -23.32
C GLU A 164 -2.94 -8.52 -23.42
N GLY A 165 -2.36 -8.96 -22.29
CA GLY A 165 -1.61 -10.22 -22.19
C GLY A 165 -0.32 -10.26 -22.99
N GLN A 166 0.17 -9.11 -23.48
CA GLN A 166 1.44 -8.99 -24.18
C GLN A 166 2.56 -8.84 -23.16
N GLN A 167 3.46 -9.83 -23.10
CA GLN A 167 4.63 -9.79 -22.23
C GLN A 167 5.70 -8.84 -22.79
N GLY A 168 6.26 -8.02 -21.92
CA GLY A 168 7.32 -7.05 -22.22
C GLY A 168 7.54 -6.11 -21.03
N ASP A 169 8.40 -5.10 -21.21
CA ASP A 169 8.80 -4.18 -20.13
C ASP A 169 7.60 -3.48 -19.46
N GLU A 170 6.58 -3.11 -20.25
CA GLU A 170 5.36 -2.47 -19.74
C GLU A 170 4.53 -3.41 -18.85
N TYR A 171 4.52 -4.70 -19.18
CA TYR A 171 3.83 -5.72 -18.39
C TYR A 171 4.54 -5.97 -17.05
N ASP A 172 5.87 -6.05 -17.08
CA ASP A 172 6.68 -6.23 -15.87
C ASP A 172 6.59 -4.99 -14.95
N ALA A 173 6.60 -3.79 -15.53
CA ALA A 173 6.35 -2.55 -14.79
C ALA A 173 4.94 -2.55 -14.15
N ALA A 174 3.92 -2.96 -14.90
CA ALA A 174 2.55 -3.06 -14.39
C ALA A 174 2.44 -4.04 -13.21
N LEU A 175 3.21 -5.13 -13.18
CA LEU A 175 3.26 -6.04 -12.03
C LEU A 175 3.94 -5.43 -10.81
N SER A 176 5.01 -4.65 -10.99
CA SER A 176 5.65 -3.91 -9.90
C SER A 176 4.68 -2.90 -9.29
N THR A 177 4.05 -2.08 -10.13
CA THR A 177 3.06 -1.11 -9.68
C THR A 177 1.86 -1.79 -9.03
N LEU A 178 1.39 -2.94 -9.54
CA LEU A 178 0.31 -3.68 -8.90
C LEU A 178 0.65 -4.09 -7.45
N ALA A 179 1.91 -4.47 -7.19
CA ALA A 179 2.38 -4.80 -5.85
C ALA A 179 2.49 -3.56 -4.95
N GLU A 180 2.93 -2.42 -5.50
CA GLU A 180 2.97 -1.13 -4.78
C GLU A 180 1.56 -0.70 -4.36
N GLN A 181 0.58 -0.80 -5.26
CA GLN A 181 -0.82 -0.45 -5.00
C GLN A 181 -1.46 -1.36 -3.92
N GLU A 182 -1.07 -2.64 -3.88
CA GLU A 182 -1.48 -3.57 -2.84
C GLU A 182 -0.99 -3.14 -1.45
N ASP A 183 0.28 -2.76 -1.35
CA ASP A 183 0.93 -2.30 -0.12
C ASP A 183 0.36 -0.96 0.37
N ILE A 184 0.14 0.00 -0.53
CA ILE A 184 -0.54 1.27 -0.22
C ILE A 184 -1.95 0.99 0.32
N GLY A 185 -2.73 0.15 -0.37
CA GLY A 185 -4.06 -0.26 0.08
C GLY A 185 -4.08 -0.90 1.47
N TRP A 186 -3.03 -1.64 1.84
CA TRP A 186 -2.90 -2.18 3.20
C TRP A 186 -2.61 -1.10 4.23
N LYS A 187 -1.72 -0.15 3.92
CA LYS A 187 -1.39 0.97 4.81
C LYS A 187 -2.62 1.83 5.08
N VAL A 188 -3.41 2.12 4.04
CA VAL A 188 -4.70 2.83 4.16
C VAL A 188 -5.68 2.05 5.04
N ARG A 189 -5.88 0.75 4.78
CA ARG A 189 -6.76 -0.09 5.60
C ARG A 189 -6.35 -0.11 7.07
N LEU A 190 -5.06 -0.26 7.36
CA LEU A 190 -4.54 -0.26 8.72
C LEU A 190 -4.85 1.07 9.43
N CYS A 191 -4.64 2.20 8.75
CA CYS A 191 -5.01 3.52 9.26
C CYS A 191 -6.52 3.63 9.55
N LEU A 192 -7.39 3.19 8.63
CA LEU A 192 -8.83 3.20 8.83
C LEU A 192 -9.26 2.36 10.04
N MET A 193 -8.76 1.12 10.14
CA MET A 193 -9.11 0.22 11.24
C MET A 193 -8.59 0.70 12.59
N ASP A 194 -7.38 1.27 12.64
CA ASP A 194 -6.79 1.84 13.85
C ASP A 194 -7.58 3.08 14.32
N THR A 195 -7.94 3.98 13.40
CA THR A 195 -8.79 5.15 13.69
C THR A 195 -10.17 4.72 14.19
N GLN A 196 -10.76 3.70 13.57
CA GLN A 196 -12.05 3.15 14.02
C GLN A 196 -11.98 2.67 15.47
N ARG A 197 -10.88 2.02 15.88
CA ARG A 197 -10.68 1.58 17.28
C ARG A 197 -10.50 2.78 18.21
N ALA A 198 -9.72 3.78 17.80
CA ALA A 198 -9.53 5.02 18.56
C ALA A 198 -10.85 5.75 18.81
N LEU A 199 -11.66 5.95 17.76
CA LEU A 199 -12.97 6.60 17.86
C LEU A 199 -13.96 5.77 18.69
N ASN A 200 -13.97 4.44 18.54
CA ASN A 200 -14.80 3.58 19.39
C ASN A 200 -14.40 3.67 20.86
N PHE A 201 -13.11 3.77 21.16
CA PHE A 201 -12.62 4.00 22.52
C PHE A 201 -13.11 5.36 23.04
N LEU A 202 -12.92 6.42 22.26
CA LEU A 202 -13.40 7.77 22.58
C LEU A 202 -14.90 7.80 22.90
N VAL A 203 -15.73 7.28 22.00
CA VAL A 203 -17.20 7.28 22.16
C VAL A 203 -17.65 6.49 23.40
N ARG A 204 -16.90 5.45 23.79
CA ARG A 204 -17.26 4.60 24.94
C ARG A 204 -16.69 5.08 26.28
N LYS A 205 -15.51 5.70 26.27
CA LYS A 205 -14.70 5.97 27.47
C LYS A 205 -14.50 7.46 27.70
N ALA A 206 -14.16 8.22 26.65
CA ALA A 206 -14.01 9.65 26.77
C ALA A 206 -15.41 10.27 26.96
N ARG A 207 -15.58 11.08 28.01
CA ARG A 207 -16.82 11.81 28.27
C ARG A 207 -16.93 13.00 27.32
N LEU A 208 -17.08 12.71 26.03
CA LEU A 208 -17.15 13.72 24.98
C LEU A 208 -18.39 14.62 25.16
N PRO A 209 -18.27 15.94 24.91
CA PRO A 209 -19.42 16.80 24.77
C PRO A 209 -20.30 16.38 23.58
N SER A 210 -21.57 16.79 23.57
CA SER A 210 -22.54 16.32 22.58
C SER A 210 -22.16 16.63 21.12
N GLY A 211 -21.52 17.77 20.86
CA GLY A 211 -21.04 18.14 19.52
C GLY A 211 -19.96 17.17 19.03
N GLN A 212 -18.92 16.95 19.82
CA GLN A 212 -17.81 16.06 19.49
C GLN A 212 -18.23 14.59 19.45
N LEU A 213 -19.22 14.20 20.25
CA LEU A 213 -19.79 12.85 20.16
C LEU A 213 -20.52 12.61 18.84
N GLU A 214 -21.20 13.63 18.28
CA GLU A 214 -21.80 13.52 16.94
C GLU A 214 -20.74 13.54 15.85
N GLN A 215 -19.75 14.45 15.93
CA GLN A 215 -18.61 14.50 15.00
C GLN A 215 -17.85 13.15 14.96
N ALA A 216 -17.57 12.55 16.12
CA ALA A 216 -16.93 11.23 16.18
C ALA A 216 -17.77 10.12 15.50
N ARG A 217 -19.10 10.20 15.57
CA ARG A 217 -20.00 9.26 14.89
C ARG A 217 -20.09 9.50 13.40
N GLU A 218 -19.94 10.73 12.93
CA GLU A 218 -19.84 11.05 11.51
C GLU A 218 -18.56 10.44 10.93
N VAL A 219 -17.41 10.71 11.55
CA VAL A 219 -16.13 10.12 11.12
C VAL A 219 -16.16 8.58 11.17
N LEU A 220 -16.81 7.97 12.17
CA LEU A 220 -17.02 6.52 12.21
C LEU A 220 -17.86 6.01 11.03
N ARG A 221 -18.93 6.71 10.65
CA ARG A 221 -19.77 6.36 9.48
C ARG A 221 -18.97 6.46 8.18
N ASP A 222 -18.13 7.48 8.06
CA ASP A 222 -17.28 7.65 6.88
C ASP A 222 -16.27 6.49 6.77
N ILE A 223 -15.62 6.11 7.86
CA ILE A 223 -14.73 4.93 7.89
C ILE A 223 -15.50 3.65 7.52
N GLU A 224 -16.70 3.45 8.06
CA GLU A 224 -17.55 2.30 7.73
C GLU A 224 -17.96 2.25 6.25
N SER A 225 -18.05 3.41 5.59
CA SER A 225 -18.31 3.51 4.16
C SER A 225 -17.06 3.21 3.30
N LEU A 226 -15.87 3.61 3.77
CA LEU A 226 -14.59 3.42 3.04
C LEU A 226 -14.05 2.00 3.13
N LEU A 227 -14.27 1.28 4.25
CA LEU A 227 -13.76 -0.08 4.44
C LEU A 227 -14.21 -1.07 3.35
N PRO A 228 -15.50 -1.09 2.92
CA PRO A 228 -15.94 -1.91 1.78
C PRO A 228 -15.27 -1.55 0.45
N HIS A 229 -15.01 -0.26 0.19
CA HIS A 229 -14.29 0.18 -1.01
C HIS A 229 -12.86 -0.35 -0.99
N ASN A 230 -12.17 -0.23 0.15
CA ASN A 230 -10.85 -0.81 0.34
C ASN A 230 -10.82 -2.34 0.15
N GLU A 231 -11.85 -3.06 0.61
CA GLU A 231 -11.94 -4.52 0.39
C GLU A 231 -12.13 -4.86 -1.11
N SER A 232 -12.93 -4.07 -1.82
CA SER A 232 -13.12 -4.20 -3.27
C SER A 232 -11.83 -3.96 -4.06
N LEU A 233 -11.00 -3.00 -3.64
CA LEU A 233 -9.65 -2.79 -4.18
C LEU A 233 -8.80 -4.07 -4.07
N PHE A 234 -8.75 -4.70 -2.89
CA PHE A 234 -8.00 -5.95 -2.72
C PHE A 234 -8.52 -7.09 -3.59
N GLN A 235 -9.83 -7.18 -3.81
CA GLN A 235 -10.39 -8.16 -4.74
C GLN A 235 -9.94 -7.89 -6.18
N LYS A 236 -9.90 -6.62 -6.61
CA LYS A 236 -9.40 -6.23 -7.93
C LYS A 236 -7.91 -6.53 -8.09
N VAL A 237 -7.08 -6.20 -7.08
CA VAL A 237 -5.64 -6.55 -7.08
C VAL A 237 -5.45 -8.06 -7.25
N ASN A 238 -6.13 -8.87 -6.44
CA ASN A 238 -6.03 -10.32 -6.51
C ASN A 238 -6.50 -10.86 -7.87
N PHE A 239 -7.58 -10.31 -8.43
CA PHE A 239 -8.05 -10.65 -9.76
C PHE A 239 -6.99 -10.35 -10.83
N LEU A 240 -6.38 -9.16 -10.80
CA LEU A 240 -5.33 -8.78 -11.75
C LEU A 240 -4.09 -9.66 -11.62
N MET A 241 -3.65 -9.97 -10.40
CA MET A 241 -2.54 -10.89 -10.14
C MET A 241 -2.82 -12.30 -10.71
N GLN A 242 -4.04 -12.82 -10.52
CA GLN A 242 -4.45 -14.11 -11.06
C GLN A 242 -4.56 -14.09 -12.59
N ALA A 243 -5.14 -13.04 -13.16
CA ALA A 243 -5.19 -12.85 -14.60
C ALA A 243 -3.77 -12.82 -15.20
N ALA A 244 -2.86 -12.09 -14.55
CA ALA A 244 -1.48 -12.01 -15.00
C ALA A 244 -0.78 -13.38 -15.01
N MET A 245 -0.86 -14.12 -13.90
CA MET A 245 -0.37 -15.50 -13.84
C MET A 245 -1.01 -16.39 -14.91
N GLY A 246 -2.31 -16.19 -15.20
CA GLY A 246 -3.03 -16.89 -16.27
C GLY A 246 -2.40 -16.65 -17.65
N PHE A 247 -2.17 -15.39 -18.02
CA PHE A 247 -1.54 -15.02 -19.28
C PHE A 247 -0.08 -15.52 -19.35
N ILE A 248 0.67 -15.45 -18.26
CA ILE A 248 2.03 -16.00 -18.18
C ILE A 248 2.05 -17.50 -18.48
N ASN A 249 1.12 -18.25 -17.87
CA ASN A 249 1.01 -19.68 -18.12
C ASN A 249 0.58 -20.00 -19.56
N ILE A 250 -0.31 -19.20 -20.16
CA ILE A 250 -0.71 -19.37 -21.57
C ILE A 250 0.51 -19.19 -22.49
N GLU A 251 1.31 -18.14 -22.26
CA GLU A 251 2.49 -17.86 -23.08
C GLU A 251 3.56 -18.92 -22.91
N GLN A 252 3.84 -19.35 -21.68
CA GLN A 252 4.78 -20.46 -21.42
C GLN A 252 4.32 -21.76 -22.11
N ASN A 253 3.04 -22.09 -22.04
CA ASN A 253 2.49 -23.25 -22.74
C ASN A 253 2.63 -23.12 -24.26
N ARG A 254 2.43 -21.92 -24.82
CA ARG A 254 2.65 -21.64 -26.25
C ARG A 254 4.10 -21.88 -26.64
N ILE A 255 5.06 -21.35 -25.87
CA ILE A 255 6.50 -21.54 -26.10
C ILE A 255 6.87 -23.03 -26.04
N ILE A 256 6.44 -23.75 -24.99
CA ILE A 256 6.71 -25.19 -24.84
C ILE A 256 6.11 -25.99 -26.00
N LYS A 257 4.89 -25.65 -26.45
CA LYS A 257 4.23 -26.30 -27.59
C LYS A 257 5.06 -26.14 -28.86
N ILE A 258 5.58 -24.93 -29.13
CA ILE A 258 6.45 -24.67 -30.28
C ILE A 258 7.72 -25.52 -30.21
N PHE A 259 8.47 -25.49 -29.10
CA PHE A 259 9.68 -26.29 -28.93
C PHE A 259 9.41 -27.80 -29.03
N SER A 260 8.29 -28.27 -28.51
CA SER A 260 7.88 -29.67 -28.60
C SER A 260 7.62 -30.08 -30.06
N VAL A 261 6.90 -29.25 -30.82
CA VAL A 261 6.64 -29.52 -32.24
C VAL A 261 7.95 -29.52 -33.04
N VAL A 262 8.82 -28.54 -32.83
CA VAL A 262 10.15 -28.48 -33.48
C VAL A 262 10.96 -29.73 -33.14
N SER A 263 11.01 -30.13 -31.87
CA SER A 263 11.75 -31.33 -31.44
C SER A 263 11.23 -32.61 -32.10
N VAL A 264 9.91 -32.82 -32.11
CA VAL A 264 9.32 -34.03 -32.71
C VAL A 264 9.51 -34.06 -34.24
N VAL A 265 9.57 -32.90 -34.90
CA VAL A 265 9.86 -32.82 -36.35
C VAL A 265 11.32 -33.16 -36.66
N PHE A 266 12.28 -32.80 -35.81
CA PHE A 266 13.71 -33.02 -36.05
C PHE A 266 14.30 -34.30 -35.44
N LEU A 267 13.73 -34.84 -34.37
CA LEU A 267 14.25 -36.04 -33.70
C LEU A 267 14.32 -37.27 -34.63
N PRO A 268 13.26 -37.64 -35.40
CA PRO A 268 13.32 -38.80 -36.29
C PRO A 268 14.33 -38.66 -37.43
N PRO A 269 14.40 -37.53 -38.18
CA PRO A 269 15.47 -37.33 -39.17
C PRO A 269 16.87 -37.38 -38.57
N THR A 270 17.06 -36.82 -37.36
CA THR A 270 18.36 -36.84 -36.66
C THR A 270 18.77 -38.25 -36.26
N LEU A 271 17.82 -39.10 -35.87
CA LEU A 271 18.08 -40.52 -35.57
C LEU A 271 18.47 -41.28 -36.84
N VAL A 272 17.81 -41.01 -37.97
CA VAL A 272 18.20 -41.59 -39.27
C VAL A 272 19.61 -41.15 -39.65
N ALA A 273 19.90 -39.85 -39.60
CA ALA A 273 21.23 -39.30 -39.90
C ALA A 273 22.32 -39.89 -38.98
N SER A 274 22.05 -39.98 -37.68
CA SER A 274 22.96 -40.58 -36.69
C SER A 274 23.22 -42.05 -36.98
N SER A 275 22.19 -42.82 -37.33
CA SER A 275 22.30 -44.26 -37.64
C SER A 275 23.17 -44.51 -38.87
N TYR A 276 22.94 -43.76 -39.95
CA TYR A 276 23.73 -43.86 -41.18
C TYR A 276 25.09 -43.14 -41.09
N GLY A 277 25.33 -42.38 -40.02
CA GLY A 277 26.63 -41.79 -39.68
C GLY A 277 27.55 -42.71 -38.87
N MET A 278 27.09 -43.90 -38.48
CA MET A 278 27.91 -44.86 -37.73
C MET A 278 28.92 -45.58 -38.65
N ASN A 279 30.12 -45.85 -38.13
CA ASN A 279 31.20 -46.49 -38.90
C ASN A 279 31.21 -48.03 -38.74
N PHE A 280 30.16 -48.73 -39.17
CA PHE A 280 30.12 -50.20 -39.11
C PHE A 280 30.58 -50.85 -40.44
N GLU A 281 31.26 -51.98 -40.34
CA GLU A 281 31.77 -52.72 -41.51
C GLU A 281 30.65 -53.41 -42.32
N PHE A 282 29.58 -53.84 -41.65
CA PHE A 282 28.42 -54.48 -42.28
C PHE A 282 27.19 -53.56 -42.25
N MET A 283 27.07 -52.71 -43.25
CA MET A 283 25.85 -51.92 -43.54
C MET A 283 25.38 -52.24 -44.97
N PRO A 284 24.41 -53.17 -45.15
CA PRO A 284 24.01 -53.67 -46.46
C PRO A 284 23.47 -52.56 -47.39
N GLU A 285 22.90 -51.49 -46.84
CA GLU A 285 22.29 -50.38 -47.56
C GLU A 285 23.33 -49.48 -48.27
N LEU A 286 24.60 -49.46 -47.83
CA LEU A 286 25.67 -48.63 -48.40
C LEU A 286 26.12 -49.09 -49.79
N ARG A 287 25.97 -50.39 -50.10
CA ARG A 287 26.29 -50.94 -51.43
C ARG A 287 25.15 -50.77 -52.44
N TRP A 288 24.02 -50.24 -52.00
CA TRP A 288 22.85 -50.03 -52.84
C TRP A 288 22.91 -48.67 -53.53
N SER A 289 22.75 -48.64 -54.86
CA SER A 289 22.80 -47.41 -55.68
C SER A 289 21.79 -46.34 -55.24
N PHE A 290 20.69 -46.75 -54.59
CA PHE A 290 19.65 -45.86 -54.08
C PHE A 290 19.71 -45.63 -52.56
N GLY A 291 20.72 -46.14 -51.85
CA GLY A 291 20.82 -46.03 -50.39
C GLY A 291 20.86 -44.58 -49.89
N TYR A 292 21.70 -43.73 -50.50
CA TYR A 292 21.80 -42.31 -50.13
C TYR A 292 20.52 -41.50 -50.46
N PRO A 293 19.97 -41.56 -51.69
CA PRO A 293 18.66 -40.95 -51.98
C PRO A 293 17.52 -41.48 -51.10
N GLY A 294 17.54 -42.77 -50.75
CA GLY A 294 16.57 -43.42 -49.88
C GLY A 294 16.62 -42.89 -48.45
N ALA A 295 17.83 -42.73 -47.88
CA ALA A 295 18.02 -42.17 -46.54
C ALA A 295 17.54 -40.70 -46.46
N ILE A 296 17.82 -39.88 -47.48
CA ILE A 296 17.30 -38.51 -47.58
C ILE A 296 15.77 -38.50 -47.65
N SER A 297 15.19 -39.36 -48.51
CA SER A 297 13.73 -39.46 -48.64
C SER A 297 13.08 -39.87 -47.32
N LEU A 298 13.69 -40.83 -46.60
CA LEU A 298 13.24 -41.26 -45.29
C LEU A 298 13.31 -40.12 -44.26
N MET A 299 14.40 -39.33 -44.24
CA MET A 299 14.52 -38.15 -43.37
C MET A 299 13.43 -37.10 -43.67
N ILE A 300 13.17 -36.81 -44.95
CA ILE A 300 12.12 -35.86 -45.35
C ILE A 300 10.75 -36.35 -44.89
N ILE A 301 10.42 -37.63 -45.14
CA ILE A 301 9.14 -38.22 -44.72
C ILE A 301 9.01 -38.22 -43.19
N ALA A 302 10.09 -38.57 -42.50
CA ALA A 302 10.11 -38.67 -41.05
C ALA A 302 9.94 -37.30 -40.35
N GLY A 303 10.35 -36.20 -40.98
CA GLY A 303 10.06 -34.84 -40.51
C GLY A 303 8.67 -34.32 -40.92
N LEU A 304 8.23 -34.60 -42.15
CA LEU A 304 6.92 -34.15 -42.65
C LEU A 304 5.74 -34.87 -41.97
N ALA A 305 5.86 -36.16 -41.65
CA ALA A 305 4.77 -36.94 -41.10
C ALA A 305 4.27 -36.39 -39.74
N PRO A 306 5.14 -36.08 -38.74
CA PRO A 306 4.70 -35.42 -37.52
C PRO A 306 4.16 -34.02 -37.75
N TYR A 307 4.77 -33.23 -38.62
CA TYR A 307 4.30 -31.88 -38.94
C TYR A 307 2.86 -31.88 -39.48
N LEU A 308 2.57 -32.74 -40.45
CA LEU A 308 1.23 -32.89 -41.02
C LEU A 308 0.22 -33.39 -39.98
N TYR A 309 0.65 -34.29 -39.08
CA TYR A 309 -0.17 -34.77 -37.98
C TYR A 309 -0.57 -33.63 -37.01
N PHE A 310 0.40 -32.82 -36.57
CA PHE A 310 0.14 -31.68 -35.67
C PHE A 310 -0.70 -30.60 -36.34
N LYS A 311 -0.46 -30.33 -37.63
CA LYS A 311 -1.27 -29.39 -38.41
C LYS A 311 -2.73 -29.83 -38.51
N ARG A 312 -2.98 -31.14 -38.73
CA ARG A 312 -4.36 -31.67 -38.81
C ARG A 312 -5.09 -31.62 -37.47
N LYS A 313 -4.36 -31.64 -36.34
CA LYS A 313 -4.94 -31.57 -34.99
C LYS A 313 -5.09 -30.14 -34.44
N ASN A 314 -4.80 -29.09 -35.24
CA ASN A 314 -4.76 -27.69 -34.76
C ASN A 314 -3.82 -27.51 -33.56
N TRP A 315 -2.73 -28.29 -33.53
CA TRP A 315 -1.65 -28.11 -32.55
C TRP A 315 -0.63 -27.06 -32.99
N LEU A 316 -0.67 -26.67 -34.25
CA LEU A 316 0.11 -25.59 -34.83
C LEU A 316 -0.74 -24.33 -34.97
#